data_AF-U6K4I8-F1
#
_entry.id   AF-U6K4I8-F1
#
_cell.length_a   1.000
_cell.length_b   1.000
_cell.length_c   1.000
_cell.angle_alpha   90.00
_cell.angle_beta   90.00
_cell.angle_gamma   90.00
#
_symmetry.space_group_name_H-M   'P 1'
#
loop_
_entity.id
_entity.type
_entity.pdbx_description
1 polymer ?
#
loop_
_entity_poly.entity_id
_entity_poly.type
_entity_poly.pdbx_seq_one_letter_code
_entity_poly.pdbx_strand_id
1 'polypeptide(L)'
;MLLLLLGEQLQPAELRRHLAASRRIARRRGQQLKVLKEEQQLLQQQLHSLLQQQQQQQQQQPMQQLQQQERSSHEEVRLLQVELQQTHAKLLAATEEAAAFRHSFEALQQQQQQQQQKQNQQQQQEQPAFRSSDDSLPPSAQQFQQLQQQHHLLQQQHHTLQDQHELLLQQHDELQQQRQLLQQQHDQLQQQHQMLQQQHQQVDEGGKRAEQQQQLETAAAAAAAAAAAEHRVELLQQQEYELQQEVLRRQQQLQQLQQQQQTEQQELERLQQRGTVEAAAAAAPNASAAAPTSR
;
A
#
# COMPACT_ATOMS: atom_id res chain seq x y z
N MET A 1 19.45 4.89 72.64
CA MET A 1 20.32 4.88 73.84
C MET A 1 20.40 6.30 74.41
N LEU A 2 19.25 6.87 74.83
CA LEU A 2 19.19 8.26 75.36
C LEU A 2 18.03 8.48 76.34
N LEU A 3 17.59 7.42 77.05
CA LEU A 3 16.65 7.53 78.17
C LEU A 3 16.88 6.34 79.13
N LEU A 4 18.00 6.34 79.85
CA LEU A 4 18.22 5.38 80.94
C LEU A 4 18.85 5.99 82.20
N LEU A 5 18.84 7.31 82.35
CA LEU A 5 19.30 7.98 83.57
C LEU A 5 18.37 9.13 83.89
N LEU A 6 17.91 9.15 85.15
CA LEU A 6 17.04 10.12 85.84
C LEU A 6 15.55 9.76 85.90
N GLY A 7 15.16 9.27 87.08
CA GLY A 7 13.80 9.42 87.60
C GLY A 7 13.52 10.88 87.95
N GLU A 8 13.31 11.70 86.92
CA GLU A 8 12.69 13.02 87.08
C GLU A 8 11.20 12.91 86.74
N GLN A 9 10.38 13.40 87.66
CA GLN A 9 8.96 13.64 87.47
C GLN A 9 8.78 14.68 86.35
N LEU A 10 8.48 14.23 85.13
CA LEU A 10 8.04 15.13 84.06
C LEU A 10 6.80 15.89 84.54
N GLN A 11 6.84 17.21 84.51
CA GLN A 11 5.69 18.02 84.94
C GLN A 11 4.48 17.74 84.02
N PRO A 12 3.23 17.80 84.52
CA PRO A 12 2.02 17.54 83.71
C PRO A 12 1.93 18.39 82.43
N ALA A 13 2.54 19.59 82.44
CA ALA A 13 2.67 20.46 81.28
C ALA A 13 3.61 19.90 80.19
N GLU A 14 4.69 19.23 80.58
CA GLU A 14 5.66 18.61 79.68
C GLU A 14 5.10 17.34 79.06
N LEU A 15 4.38 16.51 79.83
CA LEU A 15 3.66 15.35 79.30
C LEU A 15 2.64 15.79 78.23
N ARG A 16 1.89 16.88 78.46
CA ARG A 16 0.94 17.45 77.48
C ARG A 16 1.64 17.98 76.24
N ARG A 17 2.81 18.62 76.38
CA ARG A 17 3.63 19.08 75.25
C ARG A 17 4.16 17.92 74.42
N HIS A 18 4.66 16.86 75.08
CA HIS A 18 5.16 15.66 74.42
C HIS A 18 4.04 14.94 73.65
N LEU A 19 2.86 14.79 74.27
CA LEU A 19 1.71 14.15 73.65
C LEU A 19 1.14 14.98 72.47
N ALA A 20 1.18 16.32 72.56
CA ALA A 20 0.85 17.20 71.45
C ALA A 20 1.88 17.11 70.31
N ALA A 21 3.17 16.99 70.62
CA ALA A 21 4.25 16.80 69.65
C ALA A 21 4.13 15.44 68.93
N SER A 22 3.94 14.34 69.67
CA SER A 22 3.72 13.00 69.10
C SER A 22 2.48 12.96 68.20
N ARG A 23 1.38 13.63 68.57
CA ARG A 23 0.19 13.75 67.70
C ARG A 23 0.47 14.52 66.40
N ARG A 24 1.30 15.56 66.43
CA ARG A 24 1.70 16.30 65.23
C ARG A 24 2.59 15.44 64.32
N ILE A 25 3.53 14.69 64.90
CA ILE A 25 4.39 13.75 64.17
C ILE A 25 3.54 12.65 63.51
N ALA A 26 2.63 12.03 64.26
CA ALA A 26 1.72 11.00 63.74
C ALA A 26 0.82 11.51 62.60
N ARG A 27 0.32 12.75 62.67
CA ARG A 27 -0.47 13.37 61.58
C ARG A 27 0.37 13.60 60.33
N ARG A 28 1.59 14.13 60.48
CA ARG A 28 2.52 14.34 59.36
C ARG A 28 2.89 13.01 58.69
N ARG A 29 3.14 11.97 59.50
CA ARG A 29 3.43 10.61 59.04
C ARG A 29 2.25 9.95 58.31
N GLY A 30 1.04 10.15 58.82
CA GLY A 30 -0.19 9.70 58.16
C GLY A 30 -0.42 10.38 56.81
N GLN A 31 -0.06 11.66 56.67
CA GLN A 31 -0.08 12.35 55.38
C GLN A 31 0.98 11.82 54.43
N GLN A 32 2.20 11.58 54.89
CA GLN A 32 3.27 10.97 54.08
C GLN A 32 2.90 9.57 53.57
N LEU A 33 2.27 8.73 54.40
CA LEU A 33 1.78 7.42 53.99
C LEU A 33 0.70 7.48 52.90
N LYS A 34 -0.15 8.52 52.91
CA LYS A 34 -1.17 8.71 51.85
C LYS A 34 -0.52 9.08 50.52
N VAL A 35 0.36 10.07 50.54
CA VAL A 35 1.09 10.52 49.34
C VAL A 35 1.90 9.37 48.74
N LEU A 36 2.61 8.61 49.57
CA LEU A 36 3.40 7.45 49.11
C LEU A 36 2.55 6.33 48.51
N LYS A 37 1.33 6.11 49.00
CA LYS A 37 0.39 5.13 48.44
C LYS A 37 -0.18 5.60 47.09
N GLU A 38 -0.50 6.88 46.98
CA GLU A 38 -0.98 7.50 45.74
C GLU A 38 0.11 7.46 44.65
N GLU A 39 1.35 7.81 45.00
CA GLU A 39 2.50 7.69 44.08
C GLU A 39 2.77 6.24 43.66
N GLN A 40 2.66 5.28 44.58
CA GLN A 40 2.78 3.86 44.22
C GLN A 40 1.69 3.44 43.22
N GLN A 41 0.44 3.86 43.45
CA GLN A 41 -0.68 3.53 42.56
C GLN A 41 -0.49 4.15 41.17
N LEU A 42 0.02 5.39 41.11
CA LEU A 42 0.36 6.06 39.85
C LEU A 42 1.46 5.31 39.09
N LEU A 43 2.53 4.91 39.77
CA LEU A 43 3.63 4.15 39.17
C LEU A 43 3.15 2.79 38.64
N GLN A 44 2.28 2.08 39.36
CA GLN A 44 1.68 0.84 38.86
C GLN A 44 0.82 1.06 37.62
N GLN A 45 0.04 2.15 37.59
CA GLN A 45 -0.77 2.49 36.42
C GLN A 45 0.10 2.83 35.21
N GLN A 46 1.21 3.56 35.42
CA GLN A 46 2.18 3.87 34.37
C GLN A 46 2.84 2.60 33.82
N LEU A 47 3.29 1.69 34.69
CA LEU A 47 3.87 0.41 34.28
C LEU A 47 2.88 -0.42 33.44
N HIS A 48 1.61 -0.49 33.85
CA HIS A 48 0.59 -1.21 33.11
C HIS A 48 0.30 -0.58 31.74
N SER A 49 0.22 0.75 31.67
CA SER A 49 0.00 1.47 30.41
C SER A 49 1.16 1.30 29.43
N LEU A 50 2.39 1.28 29.93
CA LEU A 50 3.59 1.09 29.11
C LEU A 50 3.60 -0.32 28.49
N LEU A 51 3.31 -1.34 29.29
CA LEU A 51 3.23 -2.73 28.85
C LEU A 51 2.14 -2.92 27.78
N GLN A 52 0.97 -2.31 27.97
CA GLN A 52 -0.13 -2.36 27.00
C GLN A 52 0.24 -1.66 25.68
N GLN A 53 0.92 -0.51 25.75
CA GLN A 53 1.37 0.21 24.56
C GLN A 53 2.40 -0.61 23.77
N GLN A 54 3.33 -1.28 24.45
CA GLN A 54 4.32 -2.15 23.82
C GLN A 54 3.62 -3.30 23.05
N GLN A 55 2.62 -3.94 23.66
CA GLN A 55 1.87 -5.03 23.03
C GLN A 55 1.12 -4.58 21.77
N GLN A 56 0.48 -3.40 21.81
CA GLN A 56 -0.25 -2.87 20.65
C GLN A 56 0.69 -2.53 19.48
N GLN A 57 1.86 -1.96 19.74
CA GLN A 57 2.82 -1.62 18.69
C GLN A 57 3.35 -2.87 17.97
N GLN A 58 3.58 -3.97 18.69
CA GLN A 58 4.02 -5.24 18.08
C GLN A 58 2.96 -5.88 17.17
N GLN A 59 1.66 -5.69 17.45
CA GLN A 59 0.60 -6.35 16.68
C GLN A 59 0.10 -5.56 15.47
N GLN A 60 0.10 -4.22 15.52
CA GLN A 60 -0.59 -3.41 14.52
C GLN A 60 0.26 -3.02 13.29
N GLN A 61 1.57 -2.84 13.45
CA GLN A 61 2.43 -2.39 12.36
C GLN A 61 2.52 -3.35 11.15
N PRO A 62 2.73 -4.67 11.33
CA PRO A 62 2.86 -5.56 10.18
C PRO A 62 1.54 -5.71 9.41
N MET A 63 0.39 -5.67 10.10
CA MET A 63 -0.91 -5.85 9.46
C MET A 63 -1.32 -4.66 8.58
N GLN A 64 -0.97 -3.42 8.97
CA GLN A 64 -1.24 -2.25 8.14
C GLN A 64 -0.37 -2.19 6.88
N GLN A 65 0.90 -2.58 6.95
CA GLN A 65 1.77 -2.61 5.75
C GLN A 65 1.29 -3.63 4.73
N LEU A 66 0.93 -4.84 5.18
CA LEU A 66 0.42 -5.90 4.31
C LEU A 66 -0.86 -5.47 3.59
N GLN A 67 -1.76 -4.79 4.30
CA GLN A 67 -3.02 -4.31 3.73
C GLN A 67 -2.84 -3.17 2.71
N GLN A 68 -1.80 -2.34 2.86
CA GLN A 68 -1.47 -1.32 1.86
C GLN A 68 -0.87 -1.94 0.59
N GLN A 69 0.00 -2.94 0.75
CA GLN A 69 0.62 -3.64 -0.38
C GLN A 69 -0.39 -4.47 -1.20
N GLU A 70 -1.39 -5.05 -0.55
CA GLU A 70 -2.50 -5.73 -1.25
C GLU A 70 -3.35 -4.74 -2.06
N ARG A 71 -3.57 -3.52 -1.56
CA ARG A 71 -4.33 -2.51 -2.29
C ARG A 71 -3.59 -2.00 -3.52
N SER A 72 -2.29 -1.73 -3.41
CA SER A 72 -1.50 -1.24 -4.54
C SER A 72 -1.39 -2.28 -5.66
N SER A 73 -1.13 -3.55 -5.31
CA SER A 73 -1.06 -4.63 -6.31
C SER A 73 -2.38 -4.87 -7.03
N HIS A 74 -3.52 -4.73 -6.33
CA HIS A 74 -4.83 -4.90 -6.95
C HIS A 74 -5.18 -3.79 -7.95
N GLU A 75 -4.74 -2.56 -7.70
CA GLU A 75 -4.95 -1.43 -8.62
C GLU A 75 -4.12 -1.58 -9.90
N GLU A 76 -2.87 -2.03 -9.81
CA GLU A 76 -2.01 -2.27 -10.98
C GLU A 76 -2.56 -3.34 -11.91
N VAL A 77 -3.02 -4.48 -11.36
CA VAL A 77 -3.63 -5.56 -12.14
C VAL A 77 -4.87 -5.07 -12.90
N ARG A 78 -5.68 -4.23 -12.27
CA ARG A 78 -6.88 -3.66 -12.89
C ARG A 78 -6.54 -2.74 -14.06
N LEU A 79 -5.48 -1.93 -13.97
CA LEU A 79 -5.07 -1.03 -15.06
C LEU A 79 -4.56 -1.82 -16.27
N LEU A 80 -3.73 -2.85 -16.06
CA LEU A 80 -3.23 -3.73 -17.12
C LEU A 80 -4.37 -4.45 -17.86
N GLN A 81 -5.40 -4.90 -17.13
CA GLN A 81 -6.58 -5.54 -17.72
C GLN A 81 -7.31 -4.62 -18.71
N VAL A 82 -7.45 -3.34 -18.37
CA VAL A 82 -8.14 -2.35 -19.23
C VAL A 82 -7.33 -2.07 -20.49
N GLU A 83 -6.02 -1.94 -20.38
CA GLU A 83 -5.14 -1.69 -21.53
C GLU A 83 -5.12 -2.87 -22.52
N LEU A 84 -5.10 -4.10 -22.00
CA LEU A 84 -5.19 -5.31 -22.82
C LEU A 84 -6.51 -5.39 -23.60
N GLN A 85 -7.62 -4.99 -23.00
CA GLN A 85 -8.93 -4.96 -23.68
C GLN A 85 -8.95 -3.92 -24.81
N GLN A 86 -8.37 -2.74 -24.58
CA GLN A 86 -8.32 -1.67 -25.59
C GLN A 86 -7.44 -2.05 -26.79
N THR A 87 -6.31 -2.71 -26.56
CA THR A 87 -5.42 -3.15 -27.64
C THR A 87 -6.08 -4.23 -28.51
N HIS A 88 -6.80 -5.17 -27.90
CA HIS A 88 -7.54 -6.19 -28.65
C HIS A 88 -8.60 -5.60 -29.57
N ALA A 89 -9.38 -4.62 -29.09
CA ALA A 89 -10.41 -3.95 -29.89
C ALA A 89 -9.83 -3.24 -31.13
N LYS A 90 -8.66 -2.59 -30.98
CA LYS A 90 -7.98 -1.91 -32.10
C LYS A 90 -7.52 -2.89 -33.18
N LEU A 91 -7.05 -4.08 -32.79
CA LEU A 91 -6.58 -5.09 -33.73
C LEU A 91 -7.70 -5.65 -34.61
N LEU A 92 -8.89 -5.85 -34.02
CA LEU A 92 -10.09 -6.31 -34.73
C LEU A 92 -10.52 -5.31 -35.82
N ALA A 93 -10.58 -4.02 -35.50
CA ALA A 93 -10.95 -2.99 -36.47
C ALA A 93 -9.99 -2.95 -37.67
N ALA A 94 -8.68 -3.04 -37.43
CA ALA A 94 -7.67 -3.04 -38.50
C ALA A 94 -7.76 -4.29 -39.40
N THR A 95 -8.20 -5.44 -38.87
CA THR A 95 -8.37 -6.66 -39.67
C THR A 95 -9.59 -6.58 -40.58
N GLU A 96 -10.67 -5.96 -40.14
CA GLU A 96 -11.87 -5.73 -40.95
C GLU A 96 -11.58 -4.79 -42.14
N GLU A 97 -10.84 -3.71 -41.93
CA GLU A 97 -10.44 -2.79 -43.01
C GLU A 97 -9.59 -3.47 -44.09
N ALA A 98 -8.65 -4.33 -43.67
CA ALA A 98 -7.79 -5.07 -44.60
C ALA A 98 -8.57 -6.08 -45.47
N ALA A 99 -9.64 -6.68 -44.92
CA ALA A 99 -10.50 -7.60 -45.66
C ALA A 99 -11.30 -6.89 -46.75
N ALA A 100 -11.85 -5.71 -46.44
CA ALA A 100 -12.62 -4.91 -47.40
C ALA A 100 -11.79 -4.53 -48.64
N PHE A 101 -10.51 -4.20 -48.45
CA PHE A 101 -9.63 -3.84 -49.56
C PHE A 101 -9.39 -4.99 -50.55
N ARG A 102 -9.21 -6.23 -50.07
CA ARG A 102 -8.97 -7.39 -50.95
C ARG A 102 -10.14 -7.66 -51.89
N HIS A 103 -11.37 -7.56 -51.37
CA HIS A 103 -12.57 -7.85 -52.16
C HIS A 103 -12.75 -6.87 -53.32
N SER A 104 -12.47 -5.58 -53.12
CA SER A 104 -12.53 -4.59 -54.20
C SER A 104 -11.52 -4.87 -55.32
N PHE A 105 -10.33 -5.36 -54.97
CA PHE A 105 -9.29 -5.69 -55.96
C PHE A 105 -9.69 -6.89 -56.84
N GLU A 106 -10.22 -7.96 -56.23
CA GLU A 106 -10.65 -9.15 -56.97
C GLU A 106 -11.82 -8.86 -57.93
N ALA A 107 -12.77 -8.01 -57.52
CA ALA A 107 -13.92 -7.65 -58.35
C ALA A 107 -13.50 -6.98 -59.67
N LEU A 108 -12.51 -6.08 -59.60
CA LEU A 108 -12.00 -5.37 -60.78
C LEU A 108 -11.31 -6.32 -61.76
N GLN A 109 -10.55 -7.28 -61.25
CA GLN A 109 -9.85 -8.27 -62.07
C GLN A 109 -10.84 -9.15 -62.86
N GLN A 110 -11.93 -9.60 -62.22
CA GLN A 110 -12.95 -10.40 -62.87
C GLN A 110 -13.66 -9.64 -64.01
N GLN A 111 -13.91 -8.34 -63.83
CA GLN A 111 -14.58 -7.53 -64.83
C GLN A 111 -13.79 -7.49 -66.15
N GLN A 112 -12.46 -7.36 -66.07
CA GLN A 112 -11.60 -7.33 -67.25
C GLN A 112 -11.64 -8.68 -68.00
N GLN A 113 -11.61 -9.79 -67.27
CA GLN A 113 -11.62 -11.13 -67.86
C GLN A 113 -12.93 -11.41 -68.63
N GLN A 114 -14.06 -10.97 -68.08
CA GLN A 114 -15.36 -11.14 -68.76
C GLN A 114 -15.43 -10.38 -70.09
N GLN A 115 -14.81 -9.20 -70.20
CA GLN A 115 -14.82 -8.43 -71.45
C GLN A 115 -14.02 -9.12 -72.55
N GLN A 116 -12.85 -9.70 -72.23
CA GLN A 116 -12.07 -10.49 -73.19
C GLN A 116 -12.83 -11.71 -73.71
N GLN A 117 -13.53 -12.43 -72.82
CA GLN A 117 -14.31 -13.59 -73.23
C GLN A 117 -15.45 -13.21 -74.19
N LYS A 118 -16.12 -12.07 -73.96
CA LYS A 118 -17.17 -11.58 -74.86
C LYS A 118 -16.62 -11.26 -76.25
N GLN A 119 -15.43 -10.66 -76.37
CA GLN A 119 -14.79 -10.41 -77.66
C GLN A 119 -14.46 -11.71 -78.40
N ASN A 120 -13.88 -12.69 -77.70
CA ASN A 120 -13.54 -13.98 -78.31
C ASN A 120 -14.78 -14.75 -78.79
N GLN A 121 -15.91 -14.66 -78.09
CA GLN A 121 -17.16 -15.29 -78.53
C GLN A 121 -17.76 -14.62 -79.77
N GLN A 122 -17.71 -13.29 -79.86
CA GLN A 122 -18.18 -12.57 -81.05
C GLN A 122 -17.35 -12.94 -82.29
N GLN A 123 -16.03 -13.05 -82.15
CA GLN A 123 -15.16 -13.48 -83.26
C GLN A 123 -15.40 -14.93 -83.71
N GLN A 124 -15.85 -15.82 -82.82
CA GLN A 124 -16.17 -17.20 -83.17
C GLN A 124 -17.54 -17.35 -83.85
N GLN A 125 -18.53 -16.51 -83.51
CA GLN A 125 -19.83 -16.52 -84.18
C GLN A 125 -19.79 -15.94 -85.60
N GLU A 126 -18.78 -15.13 -85.92
CA GLU A 126 -18.65 -14.47 -87.23
C GLU A 126 -17.75 -15.20 -88.23
N GLN A 127 -17.23 -16.40 -87.93
CA GLN A 127 -16.69 -17.26 -88.99
C GLN A 127 -17.86 -17.88 -89.75
N PRO A 128 -18.18 -17.42 -90.98
CA PRO A 128 -19.27 -18.02 -91.72
C PRO A 128 -18.88 -19.46 -91.99
N ALA A 129 -19.87 -20.34 -92.01
CA ALA A 129 -19.75 -21.64 -92.63
C ALA A 129 -19.42 -21.46 -94.13
N PHE A 130 -18.18 -21.10 -94.46
CA PHE A 130 -17.63 -21.06 -95.82
C PHE A 130 -17.45 -22.48 -96.40
N ARG A 131 -18.02 -23.49 -95.73
CA ARG A 131 -18.10 -24.88 -96.18
C ARG A 131 -19.55 -25.26 -96.43
N SER A 132 -20.18 -24.64 -97.42
CA SER A 132 -21.26 -25.30 -98.15
C SER A 132 -21.44 -24.63 -99.49
N SER A 133 -21.50 -25.46 -100.51
CA SER A 133 -21.38 -25.19 -101.93
C SER A 133 -22.47 -24.29 -102.52
N ASP A 134 -22.13 -23.79 -103.69
CA ASP A 134 -22.99 -23.34 -104.80
C ASP A 134 -23.53 -21.89 -104.83
N ASP A 135 -22.94 -21.16 -105.78
CA ASP A 135 -23.61 -20.38 -106.83
C ASP A 135 -24.83 -19.55 -106.43
N SER A 136 -24.61 -18.33 -105.92
CA SER A 136 -25.63 -17.30 -105.76
C SER A 136 -25.02 -15.95 -105.38
N LEU A 137 -24.69 -15.12 -106.39
CA LEU A 137 -24.46 -13.65 -106.36
C LEU A 137 -23.42 -13.10 -105.35
N PRO A 138 -22.65 -12.04 -105.71
CA PRO A 138 -21.71 -11.44 -104.77
C PRO A 138 -22.50 -10.92 -103.54
N PRO A 139 -22.04 -11.16 -102.30
CA PRO A 139 -22.69 -10.61 -101.12
C PRO A 139 -22.80 -9.10 -101.31
N SER A 140 -24.05 -8.65 -101.37
CA SER A 140 -24.45 -7.30 -101.73
C SER A 140 -23.58 -6.28 -101.00
N ALA A 141 -23.05 -5.30 -101.72
CA ALA A 141 -22.14 -4.29 -101.21
C ALA A 141 -22.59 -3.64 -99.88
N GLN A 142 -23.90 -3.66 -99.58
CA GLN A 142 -24.47 -3.27 -98.29
C GLN A 142 -24.00 -4.11 -97.09
N GLN A 143 -23.95 -5.45 -97.19
CA GLN A 143 -23.44 -6.29 -96.10
C GLN A 143 -21.96 -6.01 -95.84
N PHE A 144 -21.17 -5.86 -96.91
CA PHE A 144 -19.76 -5.52 -96.79
C PHE A 144 -19.57 -4.13 -96.15
N GLN A 145 -20.41 -3.16 -96.50
CA GLN A 145 -20.39 -1.82 -95.92
C GLN A 145 -20.81 -1.83 -94.43
N GLN A 146 -21.82 -2.62 -94.07
CA GLN A 146 -22.27 -2.78 -92.69
C GLN A 146 -21.23 -3.50 -91.82
N LEU A 147 -20.53 -4.48 -92.39
CA LEU A 147 -19.41 -5.17 -91.76
C LEU A 147 -18.21 -4.24 -91.57
N GLN A 148 -17.91 -3.40 -92.56
CA GLN A 148 -16.89 -2.36 -92.41
C GLN A 148 -17.25 -1.37 -91.29
N GLN A 149 -18.51 -0.96 -91.17
CA GLN A 149 -18.94 -0.08 -90.09
C GLN A 149 -18.84 -0.76 -88.71
N GLN A 150 -19.26 -2.03 -88.58
CA GLN A 150 -19.11 -2.78 -87.34
C GLN A 150 -17.64 -2.99 -86.98
N HIS A 151 -16.81 -3.36 -87.95
CA HIS A 151 -15.36 -3.50 -87.75
C HIS A 151 -14.74 -2.18 -87.29
N HIS A 152 -15.15 -1.06 -87.88
CA HIS A 152 -14.68 0.27 -87.49
C HIS A 152 -15.14 0.64 -86.06
N LEU A 153 -16.38 0.34 -85.70
CA LEU A 153 -16.89 0.56 -84.34
C LEU A 153 -16.17 -0.32 -83.30
N LEU A 154 -15.88 -1.57 -83.66
CA LEU A 154 -15.13 -2.51 -82.81
C LEU A 154 -13.67 -2.06 -82.65
N GLN A 155 -13.05 -1.56 -83.72
CA GLN A 155 -11.71 -0.97 -83.65
C GLN A 155 -11.71 0.26 -82.73
N GLN A 156 -12.73 1.11 -82.78
CA GLN A 156 -12.84 2.24 -81.85
C GLN A 156 -13.01 1.77 -80.40
N GLN A 157 -13.89 0.79 -80.13
CA GLN A 157 -14.03 0.23 -78.78
C GLN A 157 -12.74 -0.44 -78.30
N HIS A 158 -12.02 -1.14 -79.17
CA HIS A 158 -10.73 -1.73 -78.84
C HIS A 158 -9.72 -0.64 -78.51
N HIS A 159 -9.66 0.47 -79.26
CA HIS A 159 -8.84 1.62 -78.91
C HIS A 159 -9.23 2.19 -77.53
N THR A 160 -10.52 2.39 -77.26
CA THR A 160 -10.96 2.88 -75.93
C THR A 160 -10.62 1.92 -74.80
N LEU A 161 -10.70 0.61 -75.03
CA LEU A 161 -10.30 -0.42 -74.06
C LEU A 161 -8.79 -0.43 -73.84
N GLN A 162 -8.03 -0.20 -74.91
CA GLN A 162 -6.58 -0.10 -74.87
C GLN A 162 -6.13 1.17 -74.13
N ASP A 163 -6.81 2.30 -74.36
CA ASP A 163 -6.62 3.56 -73.60
C ASP A 163 -6.96 3.37 -72.11
N GLN A 164 -8.06 2.68 -71.80
CA GLN A 164 -8.40 2.34 -70.41
C GLN A 164 -7.40 1.37 -69.78
N HIS A 165 -6.89 0.42 -70.56
CA HIS A 165 -5.86 -0.50 -70.08
C HIS A 165 -4.54 0.21 -69.82
N GLU A 166 -4.13 1.14 -70.68
CA GLU A 166 -2.97 2.01 -70.44
C GLU A 166 -3.18 2.89 -69.21
N LEU A 167 -4.39 3.44 -69.02
CA LEU A 167 -4.72 4.20 -67.82
C LEU A 167 -4.67 3.32 -66.55
N LEU A 168 -5.13 2.08 -66.63
CA LEU A 168 -5.04 1.10 -65.54
C LEU A 168 -3.59 0.67 -65.28
N LEU A 169 -2.75 0.55 -66.31
CA LEU A 169 -1.32 0.31 -66.18
C LEU A 169 -0.62 1.48 -65.51
N GLN A 170 -0.96 2.71 -65.88
CA GLN A 170 -0.46 3.91 -65.19
C GLN A 170 -0.90 3.94 -63.73
N GLN A 171 -2.17 3.66 -63.42
CA GLN A 171 -2.63 3.54 -62.04
C GLN A 171 -1.97 2.37 -61.31
N HIS A 172 -1.70 1.25 -61.99
CA HIS A 172 -0.98 0.13 -61.41
C HIS A 172 0.47 0.51 -61.09
N ASP A 173 1.15 1.24 -61.97
CA ASP A 173 2.50 1.74 -61.76
C ASP A 173 2.55 2.77 -60.63
N GLU A 174 1.55 3.67 -60.56
CA GLU A 174 1.38 4.57 -59.42
C GLU A 174 1.13 3.81 -58.10
N LEU A 175 0.28 2.78 -58.12
CA LEU A 175 0.06 1.88 -56.97
C LEU A 175 1.32 1.10 -56.61
N GLN A 176 2.11 0.67 -57.59
CA GLN A 176 3.40 -0.01 -57.39
C GLN A 176 4.39 0.92 -56.71
N GLN A 177 4.47 2.16 -57.15
CA GLN A 177 5.30 3.20 -56.53
C GLN A 177 4.81 3.53 -55.12
N GLN A 178 3.50 3.71 -54.93
CA GLN A 178 2.92 3.91 -53.60
C GLN A 178 3.21 2.72 -52.68
N ARG A 179 3.10 1.49 -53.17
CA ARG A 179 3.43 0.28 -52.41
C ARG A 179 4.92 0.23 -52.09
N GLN A 180 5.81 0.61 -53.00
CA GLN A 180 7.24 0.73 -52.69
C GLN A 180 7.51 1.79 -51.63
N LEU A 181 6.85 2.94 -51.71
CA LEU A 181 6.95 3.99 -50.70
C LEU A 181 6.42 3.51 -49.34
N LEU A 182 5.29 2.80 -49.33
CA LEU A 182 4.71 2.16 -48.14
C LEU A 182 5.64 1.08 -47.58
N GLN A 183 6.31 0.30 -48.44
CA GLN A 183 7.30 -0.69 -48.01
C GLN A 183 8.51 -0.01 -47.36
N GLN A 184 9.03 1.08 -47.95
CA GLN A 184 10.11 1.85 -47.33
C GLN A 184 9.69 2.47 -46.00
N GLN A 185 8.47 3.01 -45.92
CA GLN A 185 7.92 3.50 -44.65
C GLN A 185 7.77 2.37 -43.63
N HIS A 186 7.30 1.20 -44.06
CA HIS A 186 7.20 0.01 -43.21
C HIS A 186 8.57 -0.42 -42.68
N ASP A 187 9.59 -0.47 -43.53
CA ASP A 187 10.95 -0.83 -43.14
C ASP A 187 11.53 0.20 -42.17
N GLN A 188 11.29 1.50 -42.39
CA GLN A 188 11.64 2.56 -41.44
C GLN A 188 10.91 2.40 -40.10
N LEU A 189 9.62 2.08 -40.14
CA LEU A 189 8.82 1.86 -38.94
C LEU A 189 9.29 0.62 -38.20
N GLN A 190 9.69 -0.42 -38.91
CA GLN A 190 10.26 -1.65 -38.35
C GLN A 190 11.60 -1.37 -37.68
N GLN A 191 12.46 -0.55 -38.29
CA GLN A 191 13.70 -0.09 -37.65
C GLN A 191 13.43 0.75 -36.41
N GLN A 192 12.47 1.68 -36.47
CA GLN A 192 12.06 2.46 -35.29
C GLN A 192 11.49 1.54 -34.21
N HIS A 193 10.69 0.54 -34.57
CA HIS A 193 10.15 -0.44 -33.64
C HIS A 193 11.24 -1.28 -32.99
N GLN A 194 12.25 -1.72 -33.75
CA GLN A 194 13.42 -2.42 -33.20
C GLN A 194 14.21 -1.52 -32.24
N MET A 195 14.40 -0.24 -32.59
CA MET A 195 15.05 0.73 -31.71
C MET A 195 14.25 0.96 -30.42
N LEU A 196 12.92 1.06 -30.53
CA LEU A 196 12.00 1.16 -29.41
C LEU A 196 11.99 -0.11 -28.55
N GLN A 197 12.06 -1.30 -29.16
CA GLN A 197 12.21 -2.56 -28.41
C GLN A 197 13.54 -2.58 -27.65
N GLN A 198 14.64 -2.14 -28.27
CA GLN A 198 15.93 -2.05 -27.58
C GLN A 198 15.88 -1.04 -26.44
N GLN A 199 15.25 0.12 -26.64
CA GLN A 199 15.04 1.10 -25.56
C GLN A 199 14.14 0.53 -24.47
N HIS A 200 13.07 -0.19 -24.82
CA HIS A 200 12.19 -0.83 -23.86
C HIS A 200 12.93 -1.90 -23.06
N GLN A 201 13.77 -2.72 -23.70
CA GLN A 201 14.65 -3.66 -23.00
C GLN A 201 15.62 -2.94 -22.06
N GLN A 202 16.21 -1.82 -22.48
CA GLN A 202 17.07 -1.01 -21.60
C GLN A 202 16.31 -0.39 -20.43
N VAL A 203 15.06 0.05 -20.65
CA VAL A 203 14.18 0.56 -19.60
C VAL A 203 13.72 -0.55 -18.67
N ASP A 204 13.43 -1.74 -19.17
CA ASP A 204 13.08 -2.91 -18.36
C ASP A 204 14.28 -3.39 -17.53
N GLU A 205 15.48 -3.41 -18.12
CA GLU A 205 16.71 -3.71 -17.37
C GLU A 205 17.05 -2.61 -16.36
N GLY A 206 16.81 -1.35 -16.73
CA GLY A 206 16.92 -0.19 -15.84
C GLY A 206 15.91 -0.23 -14.71
N GLY A 207 14.67 -0.67 -15.00
CA GLY A 207 13.59 -0.88 -14.06
C GLY A 207 13.89 -2.02 -13.10
N LYS A 208 14.40 -3.15 -13.59
CA LYS A 208 14.90 -4.25 -12.75
C LYS A 208 16.07 -3.82 -11.87
N ARG A 209 16.99 -3.00 -12.38
CA ARG A 209 18.09 -2.43 -11.57
C ARG A 209 17.58 -1.42 -10.55
N ALA A 210 16.60 -0.60 -10.91
CA ALA A 210 15.97 0.35 -10.01
C ALA A 210 15.16 -0.39 -8.92
N GLU A 211 14.42 -1.44 -9.27
CA GLU A 211 13.78 -2.35 -8.32
C GLU A 211 14.81 -3.02 -7.42
N GLN A 212 15.94 -3.49 -7.97
CA GLN A 212 16.99 -4.11 -7.18
C GLN A 212 17.70 -3.12 -6.25
N GLN A 213 17.91 -1.87 -6.70
CA GLN A 213 18.39 -0.77 -5.87
C GLN A 213 17.37 -0.37 -4.81
N GLN A 214 16.10 -0.26 -5.18
CA GLN A 214 15.02 0.08 -4.26
C GLN A 214 14.81 -1.04 -3.25
N GLN A 215 14.98 -2.31 -3.63
CA GLN A 215 15.03 -3.47 -2.73
C GLN A 215 16.23 -3.41 -1.79
N LEU A 216 17.42 -3.02 -2.28
CA LEU A 216 18.60 -2.83 -1.42
C LEU A 216 18.42 -1.64 -0.46
N GLU A 217 17.82 -0.54 -0.91
CA GLU A 217 17.52 0.63 -0.10
C GLU A 217 16.40 0.36 0.90
N THR A 218 15.34 -0.36 0.51
CA THR A 218 14.29 -0.79 1.45
C THR A 218 14.80 -1.86 2.40
N ALA A 219 15.69 -2.76 1.99
CA ALA A 219 16.36 -3.69 2.89
C ALA A 219 17.29 -2.96 3.87
N ALA A 220 18.02 -1.93 3.41
CA ALA A 220 18.87 -1.09 4.26
C ALA A 220 18.02 -0.23 5.22
N ALA A 221 16.92 0.34 4.76
CA ALA A 221 15.98 1.09 5.58
C ALA A 221 15.24 0.19 6.57
N ALA A 222 14.88 -1.03 6.17
CA ALA A 222 14.30 -2.04 7.06
C ALA A 222 15.31 -2.53 8.10
N ALA A 223 16.59 -2.72 7.73
CA ALA A 223 17.66 -3.05 8.66
C ALA A 223 17.92 -1.89 9.65
N ALA A 224 17.91 -0.65 9.17
CA ALA A 224 18.03 0.53 10.02
C ALA A 224 16.82 0.70 10.95
N ALA A 225 15.60 0.42 10.44
CA ALA A 225 14.38 0.43 11.24
C ALA A 225 14.36 -0.70 12.27
N ALA A 226 14.87 -1.88 11.92
CA ALA A 226 15.04 -3.00 12.85
C ALA A 226 16.05 -2.66 13.95
N ALA A 227 17.21 -2.09 13.60
CA ALA A 227 18.19 -1.62 14.58
C ALA A 227 17.64 -0.50 15.48
N ALA A 228 16.85 0.43 14.92
CA ALA A 228 16.18 1.46 15.69
C ALA A 228 15.07 0.90 16.60
N ALA A 229 14.36 -0.14 16.14
CA ALA A 229 13.37 -0.85 16.94
C ALA A 229 14.04 -1.62 18.09
N GLU A 230 15.18 -2.28 17.84
CA GLU A 230 15.99 -2.94 18.87
C GLU A 230 16.44 -1.93 19.93
N HIS A 231 17.03 -0.80 19.53
CA HIS A 231 17.44 0.26 20.46
C HIS A 231 16.24 0.83 21.24
N ARG A 232 15.06 0.95 20.61
CA ARG A 232 13.83 1.40 21.27
C ARG A 232 13.29 0.37 22.26
N VAL A 233 13.38 -0.91 21.95
CA VAL A 233 13.04 -2.00 22.87
C VAL A 233 13.99 -2.00 24.06
N GLU A 234 15.30 -1.85 23.86
CA GLU A 234 16.27 -1.72 24.95
C GLU A 234 15.96 -0.52 25.86
N LEU A 235 15.63 0.63 25.27
CA LEU A 235 15.30 1.83 26.04
C LEU A 235 13.99 1.65 26.85
N LEU A 236 12.98 0.98 26.28
CA LEU A 236 11.76 0.64 26.99
C LEU A 236 12.01 -0.39 28.10
N GLN A 237 12.87 -1.39 27.88
CA GLN A 237 13.27 -2.36 28.90
C GLN A 237 14.02 -1.69 30.05
N GLN A 238 14.90 -0.74 29.75
CA GLN A 238 15.58 0.07 30.77
C GLN A 238 14.57 0.86 31.60
N GLN A 239 13.61 1.53 30.95
CA GLN A 239 12.54 2.26 31.66
C GLN A 239 11.67 1.33 32.52
N GLU A 240 11.29 0.15 32.02
CA GLU A 240 10.55 -0.84 32.81
C GLU A 240 11.34 -1.31 34.03
N TYR A 241 12.65 -1.56 33.86
CA TYR A 241 13.53 -1.96 34.96
C TYR A 241 13.65 -0.88 36.03
N GLU A 242 13.83 0.39 35.62
CA GLU A 242 13.87 1.53 36.53
C GLU A 242 12.55 1.70 37.30
N LEU A 243 11.42 1.62 36.61
CA LEU A 243 10.09 1.68 37.24
C LEU A 243 9.87 0.52 38.22
N GLN A 244 10.29 -0.70 37.87
CA GLN A 244 10.21 -1.86 38.78
C GLN A 244 11.05 -1.65 40.05
N GLN A 245 12.28 -1.12 39.90
CA GLN A 245 13.12 -0.80 41.05
C GLN A 245 12.49 0.29 41.93
N GLU A 246 11.90 1.32 41.32
CA GLU A 246 11.25 2.39 42.07
C GLU A 246 10.03 1.89 42.84
N VAL A 247 9.19 1.06 42.22
CA VAL A 247 8.04 0.41 42.88
C VAL A 247 8.49 -0.42 44.08
N LEU A 248 9.56 -1.20 43.94
CA LEU A 248 10.12 -2.00 45.03
C LEU A 248 10.66 -1.11 46.16
N ARG A 249 11.39 -0.05 45.83
CA ARG A 249 11.93 0.91 46.80
C ARG A 249 10.81 1.62 47.58
N ARG A 250 9.74 2.04 46.89
CA ARG A 250 8.56 2.65 47.53
C ARG A 250 7.83 1.68 48.45
N GLN A 251 7.74 0.39 48.07
CA GLN A 251 7.15 -0.65 48.90
C GLN A 251 7.92 -0.83 50.22
N GLN A 252 9.26 -0.89 50.17
CA GLN A 252 10.09 -0.99 51.37
C GLN A 252 9.93 0.24 52.28
N GLN A 253 9.87 1.44 51.70
CA GLN A 253 9.63 2.67 52.46
C GLN A 253 8.26 2.68 53.16
N LEU A 254 7.20 2.24 52.47
CA LEU A 254 5.88 2.08 53.06
C LEU A 254 5.89 1.10 54.23
N GLN A 255 6.61 -0.02 54.10
CA GLN A 255 6.74 -1.00 55.17
C GLN A 255 7.45 -0.44 56.41
N GLN A 256 8.55 0.31 56.22
CA GLN A 256 9.27 0.97 57.31
C GLN A 256 8.40 2.04 58.01
N LEU A 257 7.67 2.84 57.24
CA LEU A 257 6.79 3.87 57.80
C LEU A 257 5.61 3.25 58.57
N GLN A 258 5.07 2.12 58.11
CA GLN A 258 4.04 1.37 58.84
C GLN A 258 4.57 0.81 60.16
N GLN A 259 5.74 0.18 60.16
CA GLN A 259 6.35 -0.34 61.39
C GLN A 259 6.57 0.78 62.42
N GLN A 260 7.14 1.90 61.99
CA GLN A 260 7.35 3.03 62.89
C GLN A 260 6.03 3.66 63.36
N GLN A 261 4.98 3.69 62.52
CA GLN A 261 3.65 4.12 62.95
C GLN A 261 3.08 3.20 64.04
N GLN A 262 3.27 1.89 63.92
CA GLN A 262 2.85 0.93 64.95
C GLN A 262 3.63 1.14 66.26
N THR A 263 4.95 1.33 66.18
CA THR A 263 5.77 1.64 67.36
C THR A 263 5.33 2.94 68.03
N GLU A 264 5.07 3.99 67.26
CA GLU A 264 4.56 5.27 67.79
C GLU A 264 3.17 5.13 68.42
N GLN A 265 2.29 4.29 67.86
CA GLN A 265 0.98 4.00 68.46
C GLN A 265 1.12 3.26 69.78
N GLN A 266 1.99 2.26 69.86
CA GLN A 266 2.29 1.55 71.11
C GLN A 266 2.92 2.49 72.16
N GLU A 267 3.78 3.42 71.75
CA GLU A 267 4.34 4.43 72.65
C GLU A 267 3.27 5.44 73.12
N LEU A 268 2.38 5.88 72.23
CA LEU A 268 1.26 6.74 72.59
C LEU A 268 0.30 6.05 73.56
N GLU A 269 0.01 4.77 73.38
CA GLU A 269 -0.77 3.96 74.33
C GLU A 269 -0.07 3.83 75.67
N ARG A 270 1.25 3.58 75.69
CA ARG A 270 2.05 3.55 76.93
C ARG A 270 2.07 4.89 77.66
N LEU A 271 2.21 6.00 76.95
CA LEU A 271 2.18 7.35 77.53
C LEU A 271 0.79 7.71 78.06
N GLN A 272 -0.28 7.27 77.39
CA GLN A 272 -1.65 7.41 77.88
C GLN A 272 -1.89 6.57 79.15
N GLN A 273 -1.47 5.32 79.16
CA GLN A 273 -1.54 4.45 80.34
C GLN A 273 -0.75 5.05 81.51
N ARG A 274 0.45 5.59 81.27
CA ARG A 274 1.26 6.24 82.31
C ARG A 274 0.59 7.50 82.88
N GLY A 275 -0.03 8.32 82.03
CA GLY A 275 -0.82 9.48 82.46
C GLY A 275 -2.08 9.10 83.27
N THR A 276 -2.69 7.94 83.00
CA THR A 276 -3.82 7.43 83.82
C THR A 276 -3.39 6.89 85.18
N VAL A 277 -2.18 6.32 85.30
CA VAL A 277 -1.63 5.82 86.57
C VAL A 277 -1.19 6.97 87.48
N GLU A 278 -0.63 8.06 86.94
CA GLU A 278 -0.32 9.28 87.71
C GLU A 278 -1.59 10.03 88.16
N ALA A 279 -2.63 10.07 87.33
CA ALA A 279 -3.92 10.63 87.73
C ALA A 279 -4.61 9.78 88.81
N ALA A 280 -4.46 8.45 88.78
CA ALA A 280 -4.95 7.54 89.82
C ALA A 280 -4.15 7.63 91.13
N ALA A 281 -2.83 7.84 91.08
CA ALA A 281 -1.98 8.03 92.26
C ALA A 281 -2.23 9.38 92.95
N ALA A 282 -2.60 10.43 92.21
CA ALA A 282 -3.02 11.72 92.76
C ALA A 282 -4.45 11.71 93.33
N ALA A 283 -5.23 10.65 93.08
CA ALA A 283 -6.61 10.49 93.52
C ALA A 283 -6.78 9.44 94.64
N ALA A 284 -5.71 9.04 95.33
CA ALA A 284 -5.81 8.28 96.57
C ALA A 284 -6.08 9.25 97.75
N PRO A 285 -7.27 9.20 98.40
CA PRO A 285 -7.57 10.09 99.51
C PRO A 285 -6.83 9.67 100.79
N ASN A 286 -6.25 10.67 101.45
CA ASN A 286 -5.86 10.64 102.86
C ASN A 286 -6.97 10.04 103.76
N ALA A 287 -6.69 8.89 104.35
CA ALA A 287 -7.33 8.34 105.54
C ALA A 287 -6.24 7.49 106.21
N SER A 288 -5.91 7.50 107.50
CA SER A 288 -6.52 8.02 108.73
C SER A 288 -5.44 7.73 109.81
N ALA A 289 -4.85 8.72 110.47
CA ALA A 289 -5.13 9.06 111.89
C ALA A 289 -5.39 7.85 112.81
N ALA A 290 -4.41 7.46 113.63
CA ALA A 290 -4.56 7.19 115.07
C ALA A 290 -3.26 6.60 115.66
N ALA A 291 -2.61 7.39 116.53
CA ALA A 291 -1.80 6.86 117.62
C ALA A 291 -2.71 6.05 118.59
N PRO A 292 -2.15 5.21 119.49
CA PRO A 292 -1.74 5.80 120.76
C PRO A 292 -0.45 5.25 121.36
N THR A 293 0.10 6.13 122.19
CA THR A 293 1.05 5.96 123.29
C THR A 293 0.77 4.82 124.26
N SER A 294 1.83 4.46 125.00
CA SER A 294 1.96 3.59 126.19
C SER A 294 2.53 2.21 125.86
N ARG A 295 3.64 1.73 126.46
CA ARG A 295 4.36 2.12 127.68
C ARG A 295 5.80 1.61 127.57
#